data_AF-A0A7S1B0G7-F1
#
_entry.id   AF-A0A7S1B0G7-F1
#
_cell.length_a   1.000
_cell.length_b   1.000
_cell.length_c   1.000
_cell.angle_alpha   90.00
_cell.angle_beta   90.00
_cell.angle_gamma   90.00
#
_symmetry.space_group_name_H-M   'P 1'
#
loop_
_entity.id
_entity.type
_entity.pdbx_description
1 polymer ?
#
loop_
_entity_poly.entity_id
_entity_poly.type
_entity_poly.pdbx_seq_one_letter_code
_entity_poly.pdbx_strand_id
1 'polypeptide(L)'
;NDFFKDAKYSLWWLPEVNNMCRLRAQTTAGMGQEGGMNFNFALSRQVTVSEVVLSPGQVAESCNFIVVASPDFQGAFRFECAHFPGHYLAYRPPTHLRVLGGVVEENTKIDFFLVDYAKMYMYMAVE
;
A
#
# COMPACT_ATOMS: atom_id res chain seq x y z
N ASN A 1 -5.89 -0.11 -20.11
CA ASN A 1 -6.34 -0.13 -18.71
C ASN A 1 -5.44 0.84 -17.95
N ASP A 2 -5.88 2.09 -17.82
CA ASP A 2 -5.03 3.21 -17.41
C ASP A 2 -4.80 3.28 -15.89
N PHE A 3 -5.57 2.49 -15.11
CA PHE A 3 -5.42 2.41 -13.66
C PHE A 3 -3.97 2.11 -13.24
N PHE A 4 -3.31 1.09 -13.80
CA PHE A 4 -1.93 0.75 -13.41
C PHE A 4 -0.88 1.79 -13.85
N LYS A 5 -1.16 2.59 -14.87
CA LYS A 5 -0.27 3.69 -15.30
C LYS A 5 -0.37 4.89 -14.36
N ASP A 6 -1.56 5.11 -13.80
CA ASP A 6 -1.86 6.22 -12.89
C ASP A 6 -1.68 5.83 -11.40
N ALA A 7 -1.78 4.54 -11.08
CA ALA A 7 -1.60 3.93 -9.78
C ALA A 7 -0.12 3.70 -9.44
N LYS A 8 0.73 4.71 -9.68
CA LYS A 8 2.14 4.66 -9.29
C LYS A 8 2.30 5.23 -7.90
N TYR A 9 2.84 4.42 -7.01
CA TYR A 9 3.03 4.75 -5.61
C TYR A 9 4.50 4.62 -5.21
N SER A 10 4.92 5.42 -4.26
CA SER A 10 6.26 5.37 -3.70
C SER A 10 6.21 4.90 -2.25
N LEU A 11 7.25 4.14 -1.87
CA LEU A 11 7.49 3.77 -0.48
C LEU A 11 8.35 4.83 0.17
N TRP A 12 7.83 5.43 1.23
CA TRP A 12 8.58 6.29 2.12
C TRP A 12 8.95 5.51 3.38
N TRP A 13 10.20 5.05 3.47
CA TRP A 13 10.70 4.30 4.63
C TRP A 13 10.81 5.20 5.86
N LEU A 14 10.36 4.69 7.00
CA LEU A 14 10.39 5.39 8.29
C LEU A 14 11.61 4.93 9.11
N PRO A 15 12.37 5.85 9.73
CA PRO A 15 13.60 5.50 10.44
C PRO A 15 13.37 4.81 11.79
N GLU A 16 12.17 4.92 12.37
CA GLU A 16 11.88 4.47 13.75
C GLU A 16 11.80 2.95 13.86
N VAL A 17 11.37 2.27 12.81
CA VAL A 17 11.20 0.81 12.78
C VAL A 17 11.71 0.26 11.45
N ASN A 18 12.66 -0.68 11.51
CA ASN A 18 13.12 -1.42 10.34
C ASN A 18 11.93 -2.05 9.63
N ASN A 19 11.79 -1.83 8.32
CA ASN A 19 10.70 -2.28 7.43
C ASN A 19 9.36 -1.50 7.49
N MET A 20 9.28 -0.42 8.25
CA MET A 20 8.07 0.41 8.27
C MET A 20 8.10 1.46 7.16
N CYS A 21 6.96 1.70 6.52
CA CYS A 21 6.84 2.64 5.43
C CYS A 21 5.49 3.36 5.41
N ARG A 22 5.40 4.40 4.59
CA ARG A 22 4.17 5.02 4.13
C ARG A 22 4.06 4.87 2.62
N LEU A 23 2.85 4.66 2.13
CA LEU A 23 2.56 4.69 0.70
C LEU A 23 2.14 6.10 0.29
N ARG A 24 2.74 6.61 -0.77
CA ARG A 24 2.49 7.96 -1.29
C ARG A 24 2.18 7.95 -2.78
N ALA A 25 1.26 8.80 -3.21
CA ALA A 25 1.04 9.06 -4.62
C ALA A 25 2.33 9.63 -5.24
N GLN A 26 2.83 9.02 -6.32
CA GLN A 26 4.14 9.35 -6.90
C GLN A 26 4.26 10.83 -7.28
N THR A 27 3.19 11.43 -7.81
CA THR A 27 3.14 12.84 -8.22
C THR A 27 3.49 13.82 -7.09
N THR A 28 3.38 13.38 -5.83
CA THR A 28 3.64 14.19 -4.64
C THR A 28 4.84 13.71 -3.82
N ALA A 29 5.53 12.65 -4.25
CA ALA A 29 6.62 12.02 -3.51
C ALA A 29 7.84 12.95 -3.30
N GLY A 30 8.07 13.87 -4.24
CA GLY A 30 9.15 14.87 -4.16
C GLY A 30 8.86 16.08 -3.26
N MET A 31 7.62 16.22 -2.75
CA MET A 31 7.19 17.41 -2.00
C MET A 31 7.59 17.39 -0.52
N GLY A 32 8.59 16.59 -0.13
CA GLY A 32 9.14 16.52 1.23
C GLY A 32 8.22 15.85 2.27
N GLN A 33 8.56 16.01 3.56
CA GLN A 33 7.80 15.42 4.66
C GLN A 33 6.39 16.02 4.81
N GLU A 34 6.18 17.29 4.46
CA GLU A 34 4.94 18.03 4.73
C GLU A 34 4.03 18.31 3.51
N GLY A 35 4.39 17.88 2.29
CA GLY A 35 3.63 18.20 1.07
C GLY A 35 3.17 17.00 0.23
N GLY A 36 3.45 15.77 0.69
CA GLY A 36 3.08 14.53 -0.01
C GLY A 36 1.68 14.01 0.36
N MET A 37 0.93 13.51 -0.61
CA MET A 37 -0.36 12.84 -0.38
C MET A 37 -0.10 11.39 0.04
N ASN A 38 -0.38 11.08 1.32
CA ASN A 38 -0.24 9.73 1.85
C ASN A 38 -1.53 8.93 1.61
N PHE A 39 -1.35 7.61 1.60
CA PHE A 39 -2.43 6.65 1.54
C PHE A 39 -2.93 6.48 2.96
N ASN A 40 -4.14 6.96 3.21
CA ASN A 40 -4.77 6.91 4.51
C ASN A 40 -5.93 5.91 4.51
N PHE A 41 -6.18 5.33 5.67
CA PHE A 41 -7.28 4.40 5.91
C PHE A 41 -8.00 4.74 7.21
N ALA A 42 -9.31 4.54 7.23
CA ALA A 42 -10.20 4.83 8.34
C ALA A 42 -10.61 3.54 9.05
N LEU A 43 -9.62 2.81 9.59
CA LEU A 43 -9.89 1.63 10.41
C LEU A 43 -10.24 1.99 11.85
N SER A 44 -11.00 1.11 12.49
CA SER A 44 -11.29 1.17 13.93
C SER A 44 -11.58 -0.23 14.45
N ARG A 45 -11.86 -0.38 15.75
CA ARG A 45 -12.20 -1.69 16.32
C ARG A 45 -13.48 -2.30 15.72
N GLN A 46 -14.37 -1.47 15.16
CA GLN A 46 -15.62 -1.89 14.54
C GLN A 46 -15.57 -1.85 13.00
N VAL A 47 -14.50 -1.31 12.42
CA VAL A 47 -14.35 -1.13 10.98
C VAL A 47 -13.09 -1.86 10.53
N THR A 48 -13.27 -3.02 9.90
CA THR A 48 -12.20 -3.91 9.44
C THR A 48 -11.84 -3.73 7.97
N VAL A 49 -12.59 -2.89 7.25
CA VAL A 49 -12.35 -2.58 5.83
C VAL A 49 -12.39 -1.07 5.65
N SER A 50 -11.43 -0.53 4.91
CA SER A 50 -11.40 0.87 4.53
C SER A 50 -10.89 1.00 3.11
N GLU A 51 -11.59 1.76 2.26
CA GLU A 51 -10.98 2.23 1.02
C GLU A 51 -9.80 3.15 1.33
N VAL A 52 -8.81 3.21 0.44
CA VAL A 52 -7.69 4.16 0.56
C VAL A 52 -8.16 5.56 0.20
N VAL A 53 -7.86 6.51 1.07
CA VAL A 53 -8.11 7.94 0.86
C VAL A 53 -6.77 8.67 0.76
N LEU A 54 -6.65 9.58 -0.21
CA LEU A 54 -5.49 10.46 -0.29
C LEU A 54 -5.72 11.67 0.59
N SER A 55 -4.83 11.90 1.56
CA SER A 55 -4.86 13.13 2.35
C SER A 55 -3.47 13.59 2.76
N PRO A 56 -3.29 14.92 2.93
CA PRO A 56 -2.14 15.45 3.63
C PRO A 56 -2.26 15.09 5.11
N GLY A 57 -1.20 14.58 5.72
CA GLY A 57 -1.20 14.19 7.12
C GLY A 57 -0.38 12.94 7.39
N GLN A 58 0.20 12.89 8.59
CA GLN A 58 1.11 11.83 9.04
C GLN A 58 0.57 11.10 10.27
N VAL A 59 -0.74 10.96 10.40
CA VAL A 59 -1.35 10.24 11.52
C VAL A 59 -0.92 8.78 11.40
N ALA A 60 0.00 8.37 12.27
CA ALA A 60 0.73 7.11 12.12
C ALA A 60 -0.23 5.91 12.12
N GLU A 61 -1.33 6.03 12.87
CA GLU A 61 -2.42 5.06 12.97
C GLU A 61 -3.13 4.81 11.64
N SER A 62 -3.20 5.81 10.77
CA SER A 62 -3.98 5.76 9.53
C SER A 62 -3.14 5.63 8.26
N CYS A 63 -1.79 5.65 8.33
CA CYS A 63 -0.96 5.66 7.12
C CYS A 63 0.33 4.83 7.18
N ASN A 64 0.69 4.26 8.33
CA ASN A 64 1.91 3.45 8.44
C ASN A 64 1.64 1.98 8.16
N PHE A 65 2.50 1.39 7.35
CA PHE A 65 2.54 -0.05 7.05
C PHE A 65 3.87 -0.66 7.47
N ILE A 66 3.81 -1.91 7.93
CA ILE A 66 4.94 -2.80 8.13
C ILE A 66 5.02 -3.70 6.89
N VAL A 67 6.18 -3.73 6.25
CA VAL A 67 6.40 -4.57 5.07
C VAL A 67 6.87 -5.94 5.52
N VAL A 68 6.03 -6.96 5.33
CA VAL A 68 6.32 -8.35 5.70
C VAL A 68 6.46 -9.21 4.44
N ALA A 69 7.32 -10.22 4.48
CA ALA A 69 7.47 -11.15 3.37
C ALA A 69 6.17 -11.96 3.18
N SER A 70 5.78 -12.18 1.92
CA SER A 70 4.67 -13.07 1.61
C SER A 70 5.00 -14.51 2.03
N PRO A 71 4.10 -15.21 2.73
CA PRO A 71 4.27 -16.62 3.04
C PRO A 71 4.04 -17.52 1.83
N ASP A 72 3.28 -17.03 0.84
CA ASP A 72 2.78 -17.85 -0.28
C ASP A 72 3.59 -17.64 -1.56
N PHE A 73 4.21 -16.47 -1.74
CA PHE A 73 4.92 -16.10 -2.96
C PHE A 73 6.33 -15.58 -2.67
N GLN A 74 7.36 -16.32 -3.09
CA GLN A 74 8.75 -15.93 -2.89
C GLN A 74 9.05 -14.57 -3.56
N GLY A 75 9.61 -13.63 -2.79
CA GLY A 75 9.98 -12.30 -3.26
C GLY A 75 8.82 -11.28 -3.30
N ALA A 76 7.60 -11.71 -2.97
CA ALA A 76 6.48 -10.80 -2.75
C ALA A 76 6.41 -10.37 -1.28
N PHE A 77 5.65 -9.29 -1.04
CA PHE A 77 5.46 -8.68 0.26
C PHE A 77 3.99 -8.39 0.53
N ARG A 78 3.60 -8.42 1.80
CA ARG A 78 2.33 -7.87 2.29
C ARG A 78 2.62 -6.58 3.04
N PHE A 79 1.70 -5.63 2.94
CA PHE A 79 1.76 -4.38 3.68
C PHE A 79 0.73 -4.44 4.80
N GLU A 80 1.18 -4.73 6.02
CA GLU A 80 0.33 -4.83 7.20
C GLU A 80 0.22 -3.47 7.89
N CYS A 81 -0.96 -3.07 8.34
CA CYS A 81 -1.14 -1.81 9.07
C CYS A 81 -0.42 -1.87 10.43
N ALA A 82 0.47 -0.90 10.69
CA ALA A 82 1.28 -0.88 11.91
C ALA A 82 0.46 -0.83 13.21
N HIS A 83 -0.71 -0.18 13.17
CA HIS A 83 -1.58 0.03 14.33
C HIS A 83 -2.81 -0.89 14.35
N PHE A 84 -3.03 -1.66 13.29
CA PHE A 84 -4.14 -2.62 13.17
C PHE A 84 -3.61 -3.96 12.64
N PRO A 85 -2.94 -4.77 13.48
CA PRO A 85 -2.41 -6.05 13.07
C PRO A 85 -3.47 -6.95 12.42
N GLY A 86 -3.05 -7.75 11.46
CA GLY A 86 -3.93 -8.59 10.64
C GLY A 86 -4.74 -7.83 9.58
N HIS A 87 -4.52 -6.52 9.41
CA HIS A 87 -5.11 -5.73 8.33
C HIS A 87 -4.06 -5.41 7.28
N TYR A 88 -4.37 -5.68 6.02
CA TYR A 88 -3.41 -5.59 4.92
C TYR A 88 -3.90 -4.65 3.83
N LEU A 89 -2.97 -3.96 3.18
CA LEU A 89 -3.23 -3.35 1.88
C LEU A 89 -3.68 -4.44 0.90
N ALA A 90 -4.68 -4.10 0.10
CA ALA A 90 -5.37 -5.03 -0.75
C ALA A 90 -5.81 -4.36 -2.04
N TYR A 91 -5.56 -5.02 -3.16
CA TYR A 91 -6.06 -4.62 -4.45
C TYR A 91 -7.18 -5.56 -4.89
N ARG A 92 -8.38 -5.01 -5.09
CA ARG A 92 -9.49 -5.69 -5.74
C ARG A 92 -9.63 -5.11 -7.15
N PRO A 93 -9.32 -5.89 -8.20
CA PRO A 93 -9.48 -5.44 -9.57
C PRO A 93 -10.91 -4.97 -9.87
N PRO A 94 -11.09 -3.98 -10.76
CA PRO A 94 -10.04 -3.32 -11.56
C PRO A 94 -9.47 -2.03 -10.96
N THR A 95 -10.03 -1.51 -9.87
CA THR A 95 -9.76 -0.12 -9.45
C THR A 95 -9.70 0.10 -7.94
N HIS A 96 -9.95 -0.93 -7.12
CA HIS A 96 -10.07 -0.73 -5.68
C HIS A 96 -8.77 -1.05 -4.97
N LEU A 97 -8.16 -0.02 -4.39
CA LEU A 97 -7.12 -0.18 -3.39
C LEU A 97 -7.71 0.14 -2.01
N ARG A 98 -7.67 -0.85 -1.12
CA ARG A 98 -8.30 -0.81 0.19
C ARG A 98 -7.40 -1.48 1.22
N VAL A 99 -7.76 -1.32 2.48
CA VAL A 99 -7.21 -2.09 3.59
C VAL A 99 -8.29 -3.03 4.08
N LEU A 100 -7.95 -4.29 4.32
CA LEU A 100 -8.87 -5.29 4.83
C LEU A 100 -8.24 -6.11 5.95
N GLY A 101 -9.01 -6.36 7.00
CA GLY A 101 -8.72 -7.34 8.03
C GLY A 101 -9.61 -8.56 7.92
N GLY A 102 -9.10 -9.70 8.39
CA GLY A 102 -9.83 -10.96 8.39
C GLY A 102 -9.69 -11.75 7.08
N VAL A 103 -10.82 -12.23 6.54
CA VAL A 103 -10.81 -13.12 5.37
C VAL A 103 -10.61 -12.31 4.09
N VAL A 104 -9.60 -12.69 3.31
CA VAL A 104 -9.35 -12.13 1.98
C VAL A 104 -10.36 -12.73 1.01
N GLU A 105 -11.15 -11.89 0.35
CA GLU A 105 -12.07 -12.31 -0.71
C GLU A 105 -11.29 -12.92 -1.90
N GLU A 106 -11.87 -13.91 -2.59
CA GLU A 106 -11.20 -14.69 -3.65
C GLU A 106 -10.58 -13.85 -4.78
N ASN A 107 -11.22 -12.73 -5.14
CA ASN A 107 -10.74 -11.82 -6.18
C ASN A 107 -9.93 -10.63 -5.63
N THR A 108 -9.41 -10.72 -4.40
CA THR A 108 -8.60 -9.67 -3.79
C THR A 108 -7.15 -10.15 -3.63
N LYS A 109 -6.20 -9.28 -3.97
CA LYS A 109 -4.75 -9.55 -3.88
C LYS A 109 -4.15 -8.72 -2.75
N ILE A 110 -3.40 -9.38 -1.87
CA ILE A 110 -2.70 -8.74 -0.73
C ILE A 110 -1.17 -8.93 -0.79
N ASP A 111 -0.70 -9.72 -1.76
CA ASP A 111 0.71 -9.97 -2.02
C ASP A 111 1.16 -9.12 -3.22
N PHE A 112 2.21 -8.34 -3.03
CA PHE A 112 2.71 -7.37 -4.00
C PHE A 112 4.20 -7.60 -4.25
N PHE A 113 4.61 -7.45 -5.51
CA PHE A 113 6.03 -7.35 -5.85
C PHE A 113 6.47 -5.88 -5.85
N LEU A 114 7.61 -5.60 -5.22
CA LEU A 114 8.25 -4.30 -5.31
C LEU A 114 9.05 -4.23 -6.61
N VAL A 115 8.68 -3.31 -7.49
CA VAL A 115 9.32 -3.13 -8.78
C VAL A 115 10.07 -1.81 -8.80
N ASP A 116 11.34 -1.86 -9.17
CA ASP A 116 12.10 -0.66 -9.51
C ASP A 116 11.49 -0.02 -10.75
N TYR A 117 11.09 1.26 -10.66
CA TYR A 117 10.49 1.98 -11.77
C TYR A 117 11.37 2.00 -13.02
N ALA A 118 12.70 1.99 -12.87
CA ALA A 118 13.62 1.90 -14.00
C ALA A 118 13.51 0.56 -14.74
N LYS A 119 12.96 -0.49 -14.11
CA LYS A 119 12.77 -1.84 -14.66
C LYS A 119 11.30 -2.22 -14.85
N MET A 120 10.37 -1.31 -14.53
CA MET A 120 8.91 -1.55 -14.56
C MET A 120 8.39 -1.95 -15.95
N TYR A 121 9.05 -1.50 -17.02
CA TYR A 121 8.65 -1.84 -18.40
C TYR A 121 8.65 -3.36 -18.66
N MET A 122 9.47 -4.13 -17.95
CA MET A 122 9.51 -5.59 -18.09
C MET A 122 8.24 -6.27 -17.57
N TYR A 123 7.51 -5.62 -16.67
CA TYR A 123 6.31 -6.17 -16.01
C TYR A 123 5.00 -5.63 -16.59
N MET A 124 5.05 -4.58 -17.40
CA MET A 124 3.87 -4.04 -18.10
C MET A 124 3.52 -4.78 -19.39
N ALA A 125 4.46 -5.58 -19.92
CA ALA A 125 4.33 -6.28 -21.20
C ALA A 125 3.96 -7.77 -21.06
N VAL A 126 3.62 -8.22 -19.85
CA VAL A 126 3.08 -9.57 -19.67
C VAL A 126 1.58 -9.48 -19.94
N GLU A 127 1.21 -9.73 -21.20
CA GLU A 127 -0.17 -9.95 -21.65
C GLU A 127 -0.77 -11.22 -21.04
#